data_AF-A0AAD1ZYC0-F1
#
_entry.id   AF-A0AAD1ZYC0-F1
#
_cell.length_a   1.000
_cell.length_b   1.000
_cell.length_c   1.000
_cell.angle_alpha   90.00
_cell.angle_beta   90.00
_cell.angle_gamma   90.00
#
_symmetry.space_group_name_H-M   'P 1'
#
loop_
_entity.id
_entity.type
_entity.pdbx_description
1 polymer ?
#
loop_
_entity_poly.entity_id
_entity_poly.type
_entity_poly.pdbx_seq_one_letter_code
_entity_poly.pdbx_strand_id
1 'polypeptide(L)'
;MIFQTSLLLWLTPVFGLLQLRNSLDTIVEKYTNSNIEIHTFNQSQYPRLAVDNFTPLPCIKDAGKDGWYPPGHGDVFPSLVNSGKLEALLSQGKEYVFVANSDNLGAVVDLKILSHLINNKNEYCMEVTPKTMADVKGGTLISYEGKVQLLEIAQVSDEHVNEFKSIEKFKIFNTNNLWVNLNAIKRLVQADALKMEIIPNPKEVDGIKVLQLETAAGAAIRFFDRAIGINVPRSRFLPVKATSDLLLVQSDLYTLSDGFVTRNPARTNPANPSIELGPEFKKVANFLSRFKSIPSIIELDSLKVTGDVWFGSGIALKGKVTIAAKPGVKLEIPDGAVIANKEINGPEDI
;
A
#
# COMPACT_ATOMS: atom_id res chain seq x y z
N MET A 1 4.48 6.70 -11.29
CA MET A 1 4.23 7.58 -10.14
C MET A 1 3.22 6.84 -9.28
N ILE A 2 3.68 6.14 -8.25
CA ILE A 2 2.78 5.40 -7.34
C ILE A 2 2.28 6.45 -6.36
N PHE A 3 0.96 6.67 -6.34
CA PHE A 3 0.32 7.62 -5.45
C PHE A 3 0.53 7.18 -4.00
N GLN A 4 1.26 7.96 -3.20
CA GLN A 4 1.23 7.84 -1.74
C GLN A 4 0.04 8.67 -1.26
N THR A 5 -1.17 8.14 -1.42
CA THR A 5 -2.39 8.70 -0.81
C THR A 5 -2.88 7.72 0.25
N SER A 6 -2.76 8.12 1.51
CA SER A 6 -3.44 7.44 2.62
C SER A 6 -4.92 7.84 2.57
N LEU A 7 -5.82 6.87 2.57
CA LEU A 7 -7.25 7.09 2.64
C LEU A 7 -7.70 6.73 4.06
N LEU A 8 -8.30 7.68 4.74
CA LEU A 8 -8.89 7.46 6.06
C LEU A 8 -10.38 7.15 5.85
N LEU A 9 -10.76 5.89 6.01
CA LEU A 9 -12.14 5.45 5.79
C LEU A 9 -12.88 5.39 7.12
N TRP A 10 -14.12 5.89 7.13
CA TRP A 10 -15.04 5.82 8.27
C TRP A 10 -16.41 5.34 7.82
N LEU A 11 -17.21 4.92 8.79
CA LEU A 11 -18.67 4.77 8.72
C LEU A 11 -19.38 6.13 8.62
N THR A 12 -18.94 7.02 7.73
CA THR A 12 -19.30 8.45 7.59
C THR A 12 -18.73 9.37 8.70
N PRO A 13 -17.91 10.40 8.37
CA PRO A 13 -17.45 10.88 7.05
C PRO A 13 -16.09 10.32 6.58
N VAL A 14 -15.87 10.15 5.26
CA VAL A 14 -14.64 9.63 4.64
C VAL A 14 -13.60 10.75 4.45
N PHE A 15 -12.32 10.46 4.67
CA PHE A 15 -11.22 11.43 4.53
C PHE A 15 -10.16 10.97 3.51
N GLY A 16 -9.74 11.90 2.65
CA GLY A 16 -8.54 11.74 1.81
C GLY A 16 -7.37 12.57 2.33
N LEU A 17 -6.21 11.94 2.56
CA LEU A 17 -4.94 12.65 2.77
C LEU A 17 -4.34 13.01 1.41
N LEU A 18 -4.18 14.30 1.16
CA LEU A 18 -3.72 14.81 -0.13
C LEU A 18 -2.24 15.14 -0.13
N GLN A 19 -1.54 14.71 -1.18
CA GLN A 19 -0.15 15.08 -1.45
C GLN A 19 -0.04 16.40 -2.24
N LEU A 20 -1.01 16.71 -3.11
CA LEU A 20 -1.12 17.96 -3.88
C LEU A 20 -2.60 18.27 -4.19
N ARG A 21 -2.98 19.56 -4.06
CA ARG A 21 -4.38 20.07 -4.11
C ARG A 21 -5.23 19.69 -5.34
N ASN A 22 -4.66 19.37 -6.50
CA ASN A 22 -5.38 19.57 -7.76
C ASN A 22 -6.09 18.35 -8.37
N SER A 23 -5.88 17.11 -7.89
CA SER A 23 -6.40 15.91 -8.58
C SER A 23 -7.58 15.21 -7.92
N LEU A 24 -7.85 15.46 -6.63
CA LEU A 24 -8.91 14.75 -5.92
C LEU A 24 -10.23 15.51 -5.90
N ASP A 25 -10.23 16.84 -5.90
CA ASP A 25 -11.45 17.64 -5.80
C ASP A 25 -12.44 17.33 -6.95
N THR A 26 -11.93 17.19 -8.18
CA THR A 26 -12.72 16.76 -9.35
C THR A 26 -13.23 15.32 -9.27
N ILE A 27 -12.58 14.45 -8.48
CA ILE A 27 -13.07 13.09 -8.23
C ILE A 27 -14.14 13.10 -7.14
N VAL A 28 -13.95 13.90 -6.09
CA VAL A 28 -14.89 14.06 -4.98
C VAL A 28 -16.23 14.62 -5.48
N GLU A 29 -16.22 15.51 -6.47
CA GLU A 29 -17.45 16.03 -7.12
C GLU A 29 -18.37 14.92 -7.65
N LYS A 30 -17.82 13.77 -8.07
CA LYS A 30 -18.62 12.62 -8.52
C LYS A 30 -19.48 12.00 -7.41
N TYR A 31 -19.14 12.28 -6.15
CA TYR A 31 -19.82 11.74 -4.97
C TYR A 31 -20.70 12.78 -4.27
N THR A 32 -20.92 13.96 -4.86
CA THR A 32 -21.73 15.05 -4.27
C THR A 32 -23.17 14.61 -3.95
N ASN A 33 -23.73 13.69 -4.74
CA ASN A 33 -25.08 13.14 -4.55
C ASN A 33 -25.10 11.85 -3.72
N SER A 34 -23.97 11.45 -3.11
CA SER A 34 -23.90 10.27 -2.25
C SER A 34 -24.26 10.64 -0.80
N ASN A 35 -24.74 9.66 -0.04
CA ASN A 35 -25.01 9.81 1.41
C ASN A 35 -23.72 9.79 2.26
N ILE A 36 -22.58 10.14 1.68
CA ILE A 36 -21.27 10.10 2.33
C ILE A 36 -20.68 11.49 2.30
N GLU A 37 -20.42 12.04 3.48
CA GLU A 37 -19.64 13.26 3.60
C GLU A 37 -18.15 12.93 3.40
N ILE A 38 -17.52 13.65 2.47
CA ILE A 38 -16.11 13.50 2.13
C ILE A 38 -15.37 14.76 2.55
N HIS A 39 -14.29 14.58 3.28
CA HIS A 39 -13.39 15.65 3.66
C HIS A 39 -11.99 15.42 3.09
N THR A 40 -11.28 16.52 2.83
CA THR A 40 -9.89 16.48 2.42
C THR A 40 -9.06 17.37 3.33
N PHE A 41 -7.80 16.97 3.53
CA PHE A 41 -6.78 17.80 4.14
C PHE A 41 -5.42 17.46 3.53
N ASN A 42 -4.53 18.44 3.49
CA ASN A 42 -3.18 18.24 2.98
C ASN A 42 -2.26 17.78 4.10
N GLN A 43 -1.34 16.90 3.76
CA GLN A 43 -0.16 16.66 4.57
C GLN A 43 0.86 17.80 4.42
N SER A 44 1.84 17.85 5.32
CA SER A 44 2.98 18.76 5.27
C SER A 44 3.83 18.55 4.00
N GLN A 45 4.61 19.57 3.65
CA GLN A 45 5.54 19.53 2.53
C GLN A 45 6.90 20.05 2.98
N TYR A 46 7.94 19.22 2.88
CA TYR A 46 9.31 19.55 3.31
C TYR A 46 10.26 19.68 2.12
N PRO A 47 11.31 20.51 2.24
CA PRO A 47 12.30 20.66 1.18
C PRO A 47 13.22 19.44 1.16
N ARG A 48 13.49 18.89 -0.03
CA ARG A 48 14.55 17.88 -0.20
C ARG A 48 15.88 18.48 0.22
N LEU A 49 16.77 17.72 0.85
CA LEU A 49 18.08 18.19 1.29
C LEU A 49 19.16 17.68 0.34
N ALA A 50 20.09 18.52 -0.12
CA ALA A 50 21.25 18.03 -0.85
C ALA A 50 22.14 17.19 0.08
N VAL A 51 22.62 16.04 -0.40
CA VAL A 51 23.40 15.10 0.44
C VAL A 51 24.73 15.70 0.88
N ASP A 52 25.33 16.54 0.05
CA ASP A 52 26.70 17.04 0.28
C ASP A 52 26.80 18.02 1.46
N ASN A 53 25.75 18.80 1.72
CA ASN A 53 25.78 19.86 2.73
C ASN A 53 24.46 20.05 3.50
N PHE A 54 23.48 19.16 3.31
CA PHE A 54 22.14 19.21 3.90
C PHE A 54 21.38 20.53 3.66
N THR A 55 21.77 21.30 2.65
CA THR A 55 21.07 22.53 2.29
C THR A 55 19.75 22.18 1.59
N PRO A 56 18.63 22.84 1.92
CA PRO A 56 17.37 22.70 1.19
C PRO A 56 17.56 22.92 -0.32
N LEU A 57 17.12 21.97 -1.14
CA LEU A 57 17.24 22.01 -2.59
C LEU A 57 16.66 23.29 -3.22
N PRO A 58 15.52 23.83 -2.73
CA PRO A 58 15.00 25.11 -3.23
C PRO A 58 15.95 26.31 -3.01
N CYS A 59 16.92 26.22 -2.10
CA CYS A 59 17.95 27.24 -1.90
C CYS A 59 19.14 27.08 -2.85
N ILE A 60 19.29 25.92 -3.48
CA ILE A 60 20.38 25.60 -4.42
C ILE A 60 19.96 25.91 -5.86
N LYS A 61 18.72 25.56 -6.22
CA LYS A 61 18.14 25.81 -7.54
C LYS A 61 16.62 25.94 -7.47
N ASP A 62 16.03 26.58 -8.47
CA ASP A 62 14.59 26.49 -8.70
C ASP A 62 14.25 25.11 -9.27
N ALA A 63 13.88 24.18 -8.38
CA ALA A 63 13.46 22.83 -8.71
C ALA A 63 11.93 22.69 -8.80
N GLY A 64 11.18 23.79 -8.74
CA GLY A 64 9.71 23.76 -8.69
C GLY A 64 9.18 22.76 -7.65
N LYS A 65 8.25 21.88 -8.06
CA LYS A 65 7.69 20.82 -7.19
C LYS A 65 8.71 19.74 -6.82
N ASP A 66 9.71 19.51 -7.66
CA ASP A 66 10.79 18.54 -7.41
C ASP A 66 11.81 19.05 -6.39
N GLY A 67 11.67 20.30 -5.92
CA GLY A 67 12.32 20.80 -4.71
C GLY A 67 11.79 20.20 -3.40
N TRP A 68 10.59 19.62 -3.43
CA TRP A 68 9.80 19.34 -2.24
C TRP A 68 9.22 17.92 -2.21
N TYR A 69 8.96 17.40 -1.02
CA TYR A 69 8.40 16.07 -0.83
C TYR A 69 7.48 16.02 0.39
N PRO A 70 6.52 15.08 0.44
CA PRO A 70 5.79 14.82 1.67
C PRO A 70 6.64 14.03 2.67
N PRO A 71 6.58 14.30 3.98
CA PRO A 71 7.42 13.68 4.99
C PRO A 71 6.95 12.27 5.42
N GLY A 72 6.43 11.49 4.47
CA GLY A 72 5.90 10.15 4.70
C GLY A 72 4.55 10.14 5.41
N HIS A 73 4.00 8.93 5.60
CA HIS A 73 2.64 8.75 6.11
C HIS A 73 2.50 9.00 7.62
N GLY A 74 3.60 9.12 8.37
CA GLY A 74 3.56 9.50 9.79
C GLY A 74 3.01 10.91 10.04
N ASP A 75 3.08 11.79 9.04
CA ASP A 75 2.54 13.15 9.09
C ASP A 75 1.01 13.21 9.14
N VAL A 76 0.32 12.09 8.94
CA VAL A 76 -1.15 12.01 9.05
C VAL A 76 -1.67 12.54 10.40
N PHE A 77 -0.96 12.29 11.51
CA PHE A 77 -1.39 12.71 12.84
C PHE A 77 -1.30 14.23 13.05
N PRO A 78 -0.13 14.89 12.88
CA PRO A 78 -0.04 16.34 12.99
C PRO A 78 -0.91 17.04 11.95
N SER A 79 -0.98 16.56 10.71
CA SER A 79 -1.80 17.18 9.66
C SER A 79 -3.30 17.08 9.92
N LEU A 80 -3.78 16.00 10.54
CA LEU A 80 -5.18 15.86 10.94
C LEU A 80 -5.55 16.86 12.06
N VAL A 81 -4.64 17.12 13.00
CA VAL A 81 -4.81 18.13 14.04
C VAL A 81 -4.76 19.54 13.46
N ASN A 82 -3.71 19.87 12.70
CA ASN A 82 -3.46 21.20 12.15
C ASN A 82 -4.52 21.64 11.14
N SER A 83 -5.18 20.70 10.46
CA SER A 83 -6.30 20.99 9.56
C SER A 83 -7.60 21.36 10.27
N GLY A 84 -7.69 21.21 11.59
CA GLY A 84 -8.91 21.40 12.37
C GLY A 84 -9.95 20.27 12.18
N LYS A 85 -9.68 19.29 11.31
CA LYS A 85 -10.58 18.16 11.06
C LYS A 85 -10.69 17.23 12.26
N LEU A 86 -9.60 17.04 13.01
CA LEU A 86 -9.66 16.28 14.25
C LEU A 86 -10.68 16.89 15.24
N GLU A 87 -10.64 18.22 15.41
CA GLU A 87 -11.54 18.91 16.34
C GLU A 87 -13.00 18.82 15.89
N ALA A 88 -13.24 18.98 14.58
CA ALA A 88 -14.57 18.82 14.00
C ALA A 88 -15.12 17.40 14.20
N LEU A 89 -14.27 16.37 14.12
CA LEU A 89 -14.69 14.99 14.41
C LEU A 89 -15.00 14.78 15.89
N LEU A 90 -14.14 15.28 16.77
CA LEU A 90 -14.37 15.18 18.21
C LEU A 90 -15.65 15.90 18.65
N SER A 91 -15.96 17.07 18.07
CA SER A 91 -17.19 17.82 18.40
C SER A 91 -18.47 17.12 17.94
N GLN A 92 -18.36 16.20 16.95
CA GLN A 92 -19.43 15.30 16.52
C GLN A 92 -19.53 14.01 17.36
N GLY A 93 -18.69 13.86 18.41
CA GLY A 93 -18.67 12.67 19.26
C GLY A 93 -17.95 11.46 18.63
N LYS A 94 -17.09 11.68 17.64
CA LYS A 94 -16.31 10.62 17.00
C LYS A 94 -15.07 10.29 17.86
N GLU A 95 -14.79 9.01 18.09
CA GLU A 95 -13.70 8.59 18.99
C GLU A 95 -12.52 7.89 18.31
N TYR A 96 -12.74 7.13 17.22
CA TYR A 96 -11.73 6.25 16.61
C TYR A 96 -11.65 6.41 15.10
N VAL A 97 -10.47 6.72 14.58
CA VAL A 97 -10.24 6.76 13.14
C VAL A 97 -9.61 5.47 12.60
N PHE A 98 -10.10 5.00 11.46
CA PHE A 98 -9.47 3.93 10.69
C PHE A 98 -8.64 4.51 9.53
N VAL A 99 -7.34 4.25 9.55
CA VAL A 99 -6.35 4.70 8.58
C VAL A 99 -5.96 3.51 7.70
N ALA A 100 -6.04 3.66 6.39
CA ALA A 100 -5.62 2.62 5.45
C ALA A 100 -4.94 3.21 4.22
N ASN A 101 -4.25 2.36 3.45
CA ASN A 101 -3.74 2.75 2.15
C ASN A 101 -4.87 2.66 1.12
N SER A 102 -5.01 3.67 0.26
CA SER A 102 -5.99 3.66 -0.85
C SER A 102 -5.78 2.50 -1.83
N ASP A 103 -4.54 2.02 -1.95
CA ASP A 103 -4.19 0.87 -2.79
C ASP A 103 -4.42 -0.49 -2.11
N ASN A 104 -4.79 -0.55 -0.83
CA ASN A 104 -5.18 -1.79 -0.17
C ASN A 104 -6.69 -2.02 -0.31
N LEU A 105 -7.07 -2.81 -1.32
CA LEU A 105 -8.48 -3.11 -1.61
C LEU A 105 -9.14 -4.02 -0.57
N GLY A 106 -8.35 -4.64 0.31
CA GLY A 106 -8.83 -5.44 1.43
C GLY A 106 -9.12 -4.62 2.70
N ALA A 107 -8.69 -3.37 2.75
CA ALA A 107 -8.88 -2.53 3.94
C ALA A 107 -10.34 -2.05 4.05
N VAL A 108 -11.12 -2.71 4.91
CA VAL A 108 -12.54 -2.41 5.10
C VAL A 108 -12.86 -2.23 6.57
N VAL A 109 -13.84 -1.40 6.92
CA VAL A 109 -14.21 -1.18 8.33
C VAL A 109 -14.77 -2.47 8.93
N ASP A 110 -14.16 -2.98 10.01
CA ASP A 110 -14.63 -4.16 10.74
C ASP A 110 -15.18 -3.75 12.11
N LEU A 111 -16.49 -3.94 12.30
CA LEU A 111 -17.20 -3.58 13.53
C LEU A 111 -16.78 -4.43 14.74
N LYS A 112 -16.29 -5.66 14.53
CA LYS A 112 -15.82 -6.51 15.63
C LYS A 112 -14.51 -5.99 16.19
N ILE A 113 -13.61 -5.55 15.30
CA ILE A 113 -12.36 -4.87 15.70
C ILE A 113 -12.72 -3.60 16.46
N LEU A 114 -13.55 -2.73 15.88
CA LEU A 114 -13.95 -1.47 16.52
C LEU A 114 -14.59 -1.70 17.91
N SER A 115 -15.49 -2.68 18.02
CA SER A 115 -16.13 -3.04 19.30
C SER A 115 -15.10 -3.49 20.35
N HIS A 116 -14.10 -4.29 19.96
CA HIS A 116 -13.00 -4.68 20.84
C HIS A 116 -12.22 -3.46 21.36
N LEU A 117 -11.87 -2.52 20.49
CA LEU A 117 -11.09 -1.32 20.86
C LEU A 117 -11.84 -0.43 21.85
N ILE A 118 -13.14 -0.22 21.62
CA ILE A 118 -14.00 0.56 22.51
C ILE A 118 -14.07 -0.10 23.90
N ASN A 119 -14.36 -1.40 23.97
CA ASN A 119 -14.53 -2.12 25.23
C ASN A 119 -13.23 -2.16 26.06
N ASN A 120 -12.08 -2.27 25.40
CA ASN A 120 -10.77 -2.38 26.06
C ASN A 120 -10.03 -1.03 26.18
N LYS A 121 -10.61 0.05 25.63
CA LYS A 121 -10.05 1.40 25.62
C LYS A 121 -8.63 1.45 25.01
N ASN A 122 -8.41 0.69 23.93
CA ASN A 122 -7.13 0.67 23.22
C ASN A 122 -6.93 1.98 22.47
N GLU A 123 -5.83 2.70 22.65
CA GLU A 123 -5.65 3.95 21.90
C GLU A 123 -5.13 3.74 20.47
N TYR A 124 -4.48 2.60 20.21
CA TYR A 124 -3.91 2.29 18.91
C TYR A 124 -3.97 0.78 18.65
N CYS A 125 -4.43 0.41 17.45
CA CYS A 125 -4.41 -0.96 16.98
C CYS A 125 -3.87 -1.04 15.57
N MET A 126 -2.88 -1.90 15.37
CA MET A 126 -2.33 -2.24 14.07
C MET A 126 -2.84 -3.61 13.65
N GLU A 127 -3.52 -3.70 12.50
CA GLU A 127 -3.81 -5.01 11.93
C GLU A 127 -2.52 -5.59 11.34
N VAL A 128 -2.21 -6.82 11.75
CA VAL A 128 -1.10 -7.61 11.22
C VAL A 128 -1.65 -8.87 10.57
N THR A 129 -0.96 -9.40 9.56
CA THR A 129 -1.36 -10.65 8.88
C THR A 129 -0.21 -11.65 8.96
N PRO A 130 -0.45 -12.97 8.81
CA PRO A 130 0.64 -13.92 8.69
C PRO A 130 1.56 -13.56 7.51
N LYS A 131 2.87 -13.57 7.77
CA LYS A 131 3.91 -13.23 6.80
C LYS A 131 4.08 -14.35 5.78
N THR A 132 4.25 -13.97 4.52
CA THR A 132 4.56 -14.88 3.40
C THR A 132 5.91 -14.54 2.80
N MET A 133 6.42 -15.42 1.94
CA MET A 133 7.68 -15.18 1.20
C MET A 133 7.63 -13.95 0.28
N ALA A 134 6.43 -13.49 -0.10
CA ALA A 134 6.26 -12.27 -0.89
C ALA A 134 6.41 -10.98 -0.04
N ASP A 135 6.24 -11.08 1.28
CA ASP A 135 6.25 -9.94 2.20
C ASP A 135 7.68 -9.59 2.66
N VAL A 136 8.51 -9.23 1.68
CA VAL A 136 9.95 -8.97 1.89
C VAL A 136 10.23 -7.55 2.37
N LYS A 137 9.37 -6.58 2.01
CA LYS A 137 9.53 -5.15 2.33
C LYS A 137 8.40 -4.68 3.23
N GLY A 138 8.75 -4.18 4.41
CA GLY A 138 7.84 -3.63 5.41
C GLY A 138 8.29 -4.02 6.82
N GLY A 139 7.41 -3.76 7.79
CA GLY A 139 7.71 -3.96 9.20
C GLY A 139 6.93 -5.11 9.87
N THR A 140 7.43 -5.52 11.03
CA THR A 140 6.78 -6.46 11.95
C THR A 140 6.62 -5.81 13.32
N LEU A 141 5.61 -6.24 14.09
CA LEU A 141 5.51 -5.86 15.48
C LEU A 141 6.51 -6.66 16.32
N ILE A 142 7.15 -5.97 17.27
CA ILE A 142 8.03 -6.53 18.28
C ILE A 142 7.66 -5.97 19.67
N SER A 143 8.14 -6.65 20.70
CA SER A 143 8.19 -6.10 22.06
C SER A 143 9.60 -5.57 22.30
N TYR A 144 9.73 -4.27 22.56
CA TYR A 144 10.99 -3.61 22.86
C TYR A 144 10.81 -2.73 24.09
N GLU A 145 11.66 -2.91 25.11
CA GLU A 145 11.58 -2.18 26.40
C GLU A 145 10.17 -2.22 27.05
N GLY A 146 9.48 -3.37 26.92
CA GLY A 146 8.14 -3.57 27.48
C GLY A 146 7.02 -2.86 26.72
N LYS A 147 7.31 -2.25 25.56
CA LYS A 147 6.32 -1.60 24.68
C LYS A 147 6.23 -2.30 23.33
N VAL A 148 5.05 -2.22 22.74
CA VAL A 148 4.84 -2.63 21.35
C VAL A 148 5.51 -1.62 20.43
N GLN A 149 6.33 -2.09 19.50
CA GLN A 149 7.02 -1.25 18.52
C GLN A 149 6.94 -1.89 17.13
N LEU A 150 6.85 -1.06 16.10
CA LEU A 150 7.06 -1.48 14.72
C LEU A 150 8.56 -1.49 14.41
N LEU A 151 9.08 -2.64 14.02
CA LEU A 151 10.44 -2.79 13.51
C LEU A 151 10.38 -2.86 11.98
N GLU A 152 10.89 -1.83 11.32
CA GLU A 152 11.03 -1.77 9.86
C GLU A 152 12.37 -2.36 9.40
N ILE A 153 12.42 -2.93 8.19
CA ILE A 153 13.67 -3.48 7.64
C ILE A 153 14.81 -2.46 7.58
N ALA A 154 14.49 -1.17 7.38
CA ALA A 154 15.48 -0.09 7.35
C ALA A 154 16.15 0.18 8.69
N GLN A 155 15.60 -0.36 9.80
CA GLN A 155 16.15 -0.24 11.15
C GLN A 155 16.99 -1.48 11.53
N VAL A 156 17.01 -2.51 10.68
CA VAL A 156 17.73 -3.76 10.93
C VAL A 156 19.13 -3.66 10.34
N SER A 157 20.15 -4.01 11.12
CA SER A 157 21.52 -4.07 10.61
C SER A 157 21.66 -5.13 9.52
N ASP A 158 22.57 -4.90 8.56
CA ASP A 158 22.77 -5.77 7.40
C ASP A 158 23.02 -7.24 7.78
N GLU A 159 23.73 -7.47 8.90
CA GLU A 159 24.02 -8.79 9.47
C GLU A 159 22.77 -9.58 9.88
N HIS A 160 21.68 -8.89 10.25
CA HIS A 160 20.44 -9.48 10.75
C HIS A 160 19.28 -9.43 9.75
N VAL A 161 19.48 -8.87 8.56
CA VAL A 161 18.43 -8.75 7.53
C VAL A 161 17.85 -10.11 7.14
N ASN A 162 18.68 -11.15 7.02
CA ASN A 162 18.19 -12.49 6.68
C ASN A 162 17.32 -13.09 7.78
N GLU A 163 17.67 -12.83 9.03
CA GLU A 163 16.90 -13.26 10.18
C GLU A 163 15.57 -12.49 10.27
N PHE A 164 15.57 -11.18 10.00
CA PHE A 164 14.35 -10.38 9.89
C PHE A 164 13.42 -10.86 8.77
N LYS A 165 13.99 -11.29 7.64
CA LYS A 165 13.22 -11.86 6.52
C LYS A 165 12.62 -13.22 6.84
N SER A 166 13.21 -13.98 7.78
CA SER A 166 12.69 -15.30 8.16
C SER A 166 11.25 -15.24 8.67
N ILE A 167 10.39 -16.03 8.03
CA ILE A 167 8.99 -16.24 8.43
C ILE A 167 8.87 -17.11 9.69
N GLU A 168 9.92 -17.84 10.06
CA GLU A 168 9.93 -18.67 11.26
C GLU A 168 10.11 -17.82 12.53
N LYS A 169 10.96 -16.79 12.45
CA LYS A 169 11.21 -15.85 13.55
C LYS A 169 10.11 -14.79 13.63
N PHE A 170 9.86 -14.09 12.52
CA PHE A 170 8.84 -13.05 12.44
C PHE A 170 7.65 -13.54 11.62
N LYS A 171 6.62 -14.00 12.33
CA LYS A 171 5.45 -14.69 11.74
C LYS A 171 4.37 -13.74 11.22
N ILE A 172 4.45 -12.46 11.58
CA ILE A 172 3.44 -11.45 11.28
C ILE A 172 4.04 -10.30 10.48
N PHE A 173 3.18 -9.60 9.75
CA PHE A 173 3.55 -8.48 8.88
C PHE A 173 2.53 -7.34 9.05
N ASN A 174 3.02 -6.10 9.11
CA ASN A 174 2.17 -4.91 9.22
C ASN A 174 1.37 -4.67 7.93
N THR A 175 0.04 -4.63 8.03
CA THR A 175 -0.84 -4.35 6.89
C THR A 175 -0.97 -2.86 6.56
N ASN A 176 -0.53 -2.00 7.47
CA ASN A 176 -0.77 -0.56 7.50
C ASN A 176 -2.26 -0.17 7.57
N ASN A 177 -3.13 -1.09 8.02
CA ASN A 177 -4.48 -0.80 8.46
C ASN A 177 -4.43 -0.49 9.97
N LEU A 178 -4.71 0.76 10.33
CA LEU A 178 -4.50 1.28 11.68
C LEU A 178 -5.81 1.83 12.24
N TRP A 179 -6.10 1.53 13.49
CA TRP A 179 -7.22 2.09 14.23
C TRP A 179 -6.66 2.94 15.36
N VAL A 180 -7.03 4.21 15.44
CA VAL A 180 -6.39 5.15 16.35
C VAL A 180 -7.43 6.01 17.04
N ASN A 181 -7.30 6.17 18.35
CA ASN A 181 -8.17 7.01 19.15
C ASN A 181 -7.86 8.51 18.90
N LEU A 182 -8.88 9.29 18.56
CA LEU A 182 -8.75 10.72 18.21
C LEU A 182 -8.32 11.58 19.41
N ASN A 183 -8.79 11.28 20.62
CA ASN A 183 -8.36 12.00 21.83
C ASN A 183 -6.89 11.73 22.12
N ALA A 184 -6.42 10.50 21.91
CA ALA A 184 -5.01 10.15 22.05
C ALA A 184 -4.13 10.86 21.00
N ILE A 185 -4.58 10.93 19.74
CA ILE A 185 -3.89 11.73 18.71
C ILE A 185 -3.77 13.20 19.16
N LYS A 186 -4.88 13.83 19.58
CA LYS A 186 -4.88 15.22 20.05
C LYS A 186 -3.88 15.43 21.18
N ARG A 187 -3.95 14.58 22.21
CA ARG A 187 -3.07 14.61 23.38
C ARG A 187 -1.60 14.52 22.99
N LEU A 188 -1.23 13.52 22.18
CA LEU A 188 0.15 13.24 21.82
C LEU A 188 0.74 14.30 20.87
N VAL A 189 -0.05 14.82 19.93
CA VAL A 189 0.39 15.88 19.01
C VAL A 189 0.56 17.21 19.77
N GLN A 190 -0.41 17.59 20.62
CA GLN A 190 -0.32 18.84 21.40
C GLN A 190 0.84 18.84 22.41
N ALA A 191 1.17 17.67 22.95
CA ALA A 191 2.32 17.49 23.83
C ALA A 191 3.65 17.32 23.07
N ASP A 192 3.65 17.36 21.74
CA ASP A 192 4.84 17.10 20.89
C ASP A 192 5.54 15.77 21.23
N ALA A 193 4.75 14.74 21.56
CA ALA A 193 5.22 13.47 22.10
C ALA A 193 5.54 12.41 21.02
N LEU A 194 5.06 12.59 19.78
CA LEU A 194 5.23 11.64 18.67
C LEU A 194 6.64 11.71 18.04
N LYS A 195 7.68 11.33 18.82
CA LYS A 195 9.09 11.32 18.36
C LYS A 195 9.44 10.05 17.58
N MET A 196 8.75 9.85 16.46
CA MET A 196 8.91 8.68 15.58
C MET A 196 10.31 8.59 14.96
N GLU A 197 10.75 7.38 14.62
CA GLU A 197 12.01 7.15 13.94
C GLU A 197 12.01 7.78 12.54
N ILE A 198 13.12 8.44 12.21
CA ILE A 198 13.34 9.07 10.91
C ILE A 198 13.80 8.02 9.91
N ILE A 199 13.16 8.02 8.74
CA ILE A 199 13.47 7.13 7.62
C ILE A 199 14.17 7.97 6.53
N PRO A 200 15.50 7.83 6.35
CA PRO A 200 16.21 8.48 5.26
C PRO A 200 15.92 7.76 3.94
N ASN A 201 15.47 8.52 2.94
CA ASN A 201 15.15 8.00 1.61
C ASN A 201 15.98 8.78 0.55
N PRO A 202 17.14 8.22 0.13
CA PRO A 202 17.97 8.82 -0.90
C PRO A 202 17.27 8.84 -2.26
N LYS A 203 17.36 9.98 -2.96
CA LYS A 203 16.84 10.22 -4.31
C LYS A 203 17.82 11.03 -5.14
N GLU A 204 17.45 11.28 -6.39
CA GLU A 204 18.17 12.16 -7.29
C GLU A 204 17.17 13.09 -8.00
N VAL A 205 17.50 14.37 -8.12
CA VAL A 205 16.71 15.39 -8.84
C VAL A 205 17.63 16.19 -9.74
N ASP A 206 17.48 15.97 -11.05
CA ASP A 206 18.35 16.50 -12.13
C ASP A 206 19.85 16.33 -11.82
N GLY A 207 20.27 15.09 -11.51
CA GLY A 207 21.67 14.76 -11.22
C GLY A 207 22.15 15.14 -9.82
N ILE A 208 21.36 15.87 -9.01
CA ILE A 208 21.72 16.20 -7.63
C ILE A 208 21.21 15.10 -6.71
N LYS A 209 22.13 14.46 -5.97
CA LYS A 209 21.79 13.51 -4.90
C LYS A 209 21.12 14.25 -3.76
N VAL A 210 19.94 13.79 -3.38
CA VAL A 210 19.10 14.43 -2.37
C VAL A 210 18.57 13.43 -1.36
N LEU A 211 18.23 13.92 -0.17
CA LEU A 211 17.70 13.16 0.93
C LEU A 211 16.29 13.64 1.26
N GLN A 212 15.40 12.65 1.45
CA GLN A 212 14.07 12.82 2.00
C GLN A 212 14.07 12.21 3.41
N LEU A 213 13.52 12.94 4.38
CA LEU A 213 13.38 12.50 5.76
C LEU A 213 11.90 12.25 6.04
N GLU A 214 11.53 10.99 6.13
CA GLU A 214 10.15 10.55 6.27
C GLU A 214 9.91 9.93 7.64
N THR A 215 8.64 9.82 8.04
CA THR A 215 8.22 9.02 9.19
C THR A 215 7.07 8.08 8.80
N ALA A 216 6.90 7.01 9.55
CA ALA A 216 5.86 6.00 9.31
C ALA A 216 4.77 6.08 10.38
N ALA A 217 3.51 6.16 9.97
CA ALA A 217 2.35 6.15 10.88
C ALA A 217 2.33 4.94 11.83
N GLY A 218 2.79 3.78 11.34
CA GLY A 218 2.92 2.56 12.13
C GLY A 218 3.95 2.66 13.26
N ALA A 219 5.00 3.46 13.10
CA ALA A 219 6.00 3.68 14.14
C ALA A 219 5.44 4.45 15.35
N ALA A 220 4.32 5.16 15.16
CA ALA A 220 3.67 5.88 16.23
C ALA A 220 3.12 4.97 17.34
N ILE A 221 2.89 3.67 17.06
CA ILE A 221 2.27 2.71 17.99
C ILE A 221 2.87 2.73 19.40
N ARG A 222 4.20 2.94 19.53
CA ARG A 222 4.91 2.92 20.82
C ARG A 222 4.58 4.09 21.76
N PHE A 223 3.96 5.15 21.23
CA PHE A 223 3.61 6.36 21.99
C PHE A 223 2.19 6.33 22.54
N PHE A 224 1.37 5.40 22.08
CA PHE A 224 -0.03 5.27 22.48
C PHE A 224 -0.16 4.28 23.65
N ASP A 225 -1.09 4.58 24.55
CA ASP A 225 -1.40 3.72 25.67
C ASP A 225 -2.31 2.56 25.23
N ARG A 226 -2.13 1.38 25.84
CA ARG A 226 -2.90 0.17 25.49
C ARG A 226 -2.84 -0.16 24.00
N ALA A 227 -1.70 0.07 23.36
CA ALA A 227 -1.47 -0.27 21.97
C ALA A 227 -1.45 -1.78 21.76
N ILE A 228 -2.10 -2.26 20.70
CA ILE A 228 -2.19 -3.69 20.37
C ILE A 228 -1.93 -3.97 18.89
N GLY A 229 -1.54 -5.21 18.60
CA GLY A 229 -1.61 -5.78 17.27
C GLY A 229 -2.74 -6.83 17.20
N ILE A 230 -3.53 -6.82 16.13
CA ILE A 230 -4.56 -7.85 15.89
C ILE A 230 -4.19 -8.63 14.64
N ASN A 231 -4.12 -9.96 14.77
CA ASN A 231 -3.91 -10.85 13.64
C ASN A 231 -5.21 -11.01 12.82
N VAL A 232 -5.20 -10.49 11.60
CA VAL A 232 -6.34 -10.50 10.68
C VAL A 232 -6.14 -11.47 9.52
N PRO A 233 -7.24 -11.97 8.91
CA PRO A 233 -7.11 -12.77 7.69
C PRO A 233 -6.48 -11.94 6.57
N ARG A 234 -5.71 -12.63 5.71
CA ARG A 234 -5.01 -12.03 4.57
C ARG A 234 -5.94 -11.30 3.60
N SER A 235 -7.23 -11.63 3.58
CA SER A 235 -8.25 -10.91 2.79
C SER A 235 -8.35 -9.42 3.13
N ARG A 236 -7.88 -8.99 4.31
CA ARG A 236 -7.81 -7.58 4.71
C ARG A 236 -6.55 -6.85 4.23
N PHE A 237 -5.64 -7.57 3.58
CA PHE A 237 -4.38 -7.07 3.05
C PHE A 237 -4.20 -7.51 1.59
N LEU A 238 -4.81 -6.73 0.70
CA LEU A 238 -4.78 -6.87 -0.75
C LEU A 238 -4.23 -5.57 -1.39
N PRO A 239 -2.93 -5.26 -1.19
CA PRO A 239 -2.31 -4.07 -1.77
C PRO A 239 -2.08 -4.22 -3.28
N VAL A 240 -2.28 -3.13 -4.03
CA VAL A 240 -2.03 -3.05 -5.47
C VAL A 240 -0.88 -2.07 -5.73
N LYS A 241 0.34 -2.58 -5.86
CA LYS A 241 1.58 -1.79 -5.98
C LYS A 241 2.22 -1.87 -7.35
N ALA A 242 1.98 -2.96 -8.07
CA ALA A 242 2.50 -3.23 -9.40
C ALA A 242 1.40 -3.70 -10.36
N THR A 243 1.71 -3.72 -11.66
CA THR A 243 0.79 -4.24 -12.69
C THR A 243 0.54 -5.74 -12.57
N SER A 244 1.43 -6.49 -11.91
CA SER A 244 1.17 -7.87 -11.48
C SER A 244 0.00 -7.96 -10.51
N ASP A 245 -0.10 -7.03 -9.56
CA ASP A 245 -1.21 -6.98 -8.61
C ASP A 245 -2.50 -6.54 -9.30
N LEU A 246 -2.41 -5.62 -10.27
CA LEU A 246 -3.56 -5.25 -11.11
C LEU A 246 -4.09 -6.45 -11.89
N LEU A 247 -3.21 -7.28 -12.46
CA LEU A 247 -3.60 -8.50 -13.15
C LEU A 247 -4.36 -9.45 -12.21
N LEU A 248 -3.90 -9.61 -10.97
CA LEU A 248 -4.60 -10.43 -9.96
C LEU A 248 -6.02 -9.91 -9.73
N VAL A 249 -6.19 -8.63 -9.39
CA VAL A 249 -7.49 -8.08 -8.98
C VAL A 249 -8.47 -7.84 -10.13
N GLN A 250 -7.99 -7.69 -11.37
CA GLN A 250 -8.84 -7.54 -12.56
C GLN A 250 -9.25 -8.87 -13.20
N SER A 251 -8.57 -9.96 -12.85
CA SER A 251 -8.89 -11.29 -13.36
C SER A 251 -10.12 -11.90 -12.69
N ASP A 252 -10.55 -13.06 -13.19
CA ASP A 252 -11.60 -13.89 -12.59
C ASP A 252 -11.27 -14.47 -11.21
N LEU A 253 -10.05 -14.23 -10.68
CA LEU A 253 -9.67 -14.59 -9.32
C LEU A 253 -10.40 -13.75 -8.25
N TYR A 254 -10.79 -12.53 -8.60
CA TYR A 254 -11.55 -11.62 -7.74
C TYR A 254 -12.78 -11.09 -8.47
N THR A 255 -13.79 -10.69 -7.71
CA THR A 255 -14.98 -10.00 -8.21
C THR A 255 -15.31 -8.83 -7.30
N LEU A 256 -16.10 -7.89 -7.82
CA LEU A 256 -16.57 -6.72 -7.07
C LEU A 256 -18.04 -6.92 -6.72
N SER A 257 -18.37 -6.92 -5.43
CA SER A 257 -19.75 -6.96 -4.94
C SER A 257 -19.94 -5.83 -3.93
N ASP A 258 -20.90 -4.94 -4.16
CA ASP A 258 -21.23 -3.84 -3.24
C ASP A 258 -20.03 -2.95 -2.82
N GLY A 259 -19.07 -2.76 -3.73
CA GLY A 259 -17.84 -2.02 -3.46
C GLY A 259 -16.74 -2.83 -2.76
N PHE A 260 -16.98 -4.10 -2.44
CA PHE A 260 -16.02 -5.01 -1.83
C PHE A 260 -15.36 -5.90 -2.88
N VAL A 261 -14.03 -5.96 -2.85
CA VAL A 261 -13.27 -6.94 -3.61
C VAL A 261 -13.36 -8.28 -2.89
N THR A 262 -13.99 -9.25 -3.53
CA THR A 262 -14.24 -10.59 -2.99
C THR A 262 -13.53 -11.64 -3.83
N ARG A 263 -12.89 -12.60 -3.17
CA ARG A 263 -12.18 -13.68 -3.85
C ARG A 263 -13.19 -14.65 -4.46
N ASN A 264 -12.94 -15.10 -5.68
CA ASN A 264 -13.80 -16.07 -6.36
C ASN A 264 -13.79 -17.42 -5.62
N PRO A 265 -14.96 -17.94 -5.18
CA PRO A 265 -15.04 -19.21 -4.44
C PRO A 265 -14.67 -20.43 -5.27
N ALA A 266 -14.67 -20.34 -6.60
CA ALA A 266 -14.20 -21.43 -7.47
C ALA A 266 -12.67 -21.63 -7.39
N ARG A 267 -11.91 -20.68 -6.84
CA ARG A 267 -10.49 -20.86 -6.53
C ARG A 267 -10.33 -21.77 -5.32
N THR A 268 -9.90 -23.01 -5.56
CA THR A 268 -9.65 -24.01 -4.50
C THR A 268 -8.39 -23.73 -3.67
N ASN A 269 -7.34 -23.18 -4.29
CA ASN A 269 -6.09 -22.85 -3.60
C ASN A 269 -6.25 -21.52 -2.82
N PRO A 270 -6.07 -21.52 -1.48
CA PRO A 270 -6.23 -20.31 -0.68
C PRO A 270 -5.16 -19.24 -0.96
N ALA A 271 -4.02 -19.59 -1.54
CA ALA A 271 -2.96 -18.67 -1.92
C ALA A 271 -3.24 -18.02 -3.30
N ASN A 272 -2.85 -16.75 -3.44
CA ASN A 272 -2.79 -16.10 -4.77
C ASN A 272 -1.67 -16.74 -5.62
N PRO A 273 -1.83 -16.80 -6.95
CA PRO A 273 -0.72 -17.17 -7.83
C PRO A 273 0.42 -16.16 -7.73
N SER A 274 1.65 -16.64 -7.94
CA SER A 274 2.81 -15.74 -8.09
C SER A 274 2.83 -15.17 -9.51
N ILE A 275 2.86 -13.85 -9.65
CA ILE A 275 2.88 -13.19 -10.96
C ILE A 275 4.11 -12.28 -11.06
N GLU A 276 4.97 -12.59 -12.02
CA GLU A 276 6.15 -11.79 -12.39
C GLU A 276 5.95 -11.25 -13.81
N LEU A 277 5.76 -9.94 -13.94
CA LEU A 277 5.70 -9.27 -15.24
C LEU A 277 6.97 -8.46 -15.47
N GLY A 278 7.54 -8.60 -16.66
CA GLY A 278 8.77 -7.93 -17.08
C GLY A 278 8.64 -6.40 -17.17
N PRO A 279 9.77 -5.69 -17.35
CA PRO A 279 9.81 -4.23 -17.44
C PRO A 279 8.83 -3.62 -18.46
N GLU A 280 8.51 -4.36 -19.52
CA GLU A 280 7.60 -3.99 -20.60
C GLU A 280 6.18 -3.71 -20.08
N PHE A 281 5.77 -4.37 -19.00
CA PHE A 281 4.47 -4.27 -18.34
C PHE A 281 4.47 -3.29 -17.16
N LYS A 282 5.59 -2.64 -16.83
CA LYS A 282 5.70 -1.80 -15.62
C LYS A 282 4.78 -0.58 -15.64
N LYS A 283 4.55 0.01 -16.82
CA LYS A 283 3.62 1.14 -16.99
C LYS A 283 2.21 0.61 -17.24
N VAL A 284 1.23 1.17 -16.53
CA VAL A 284 -0.19 0.78 -16.66
C VAL A 284 -0.68 0.87 -18.11
N ALA A 285 -0.31 1.92 -18.85
CA ALA A 285 -0.69 2.06 -20.26
C ALA A 285 -0.17 0.89 -21.12
N ASN A 286 1.09 0.48 -20.93
CA ASN A 286 1.68 -0.64 -21.65
C ASN A 286 1.05 -1.98 -21.23
N PHE A 287 0.79 -2.14 -19.93
CA PHE A 287 0.09 -3.32 -19.40
C PHE A 287 -1.27 -3.46 -20.08
N LEU A 288 -2.10 -2.41 -20.05
CA LEU A 288 -3.43 -2.42 -20.65
C LEU A 288 -3.39 -2.64 -22.16
N SER A 289 -2.44 -2.03 -22.88
CA SER A 289 -2.34 -2.25 -24.33
C SER A 289 -1.93 -3.68 -24.70
N ARG A 290 -1.17 -4.36 -23.84
CA ARG A 290 -0.65 -5.71 -24.09
C ARG A 290 -1.67 -6.83 -23.81
N PHE A 291 -2.77 -6.54 -23.14
CA PHE A 291 -3.87 -7.48 -22.90
C PHE A 291 -5.12 -7.00 -23.62
N LYS A 292 -5.53 -7.64 -24.73
CA LYS A 292 -6.83 -7.32 -25.36
C LYS A 292 -7.99 -7.55 -24.39
N SER A 293 -7.88 -8.58 -23.55
CA SER A 293 -8.70 -8.78 -22.35
C SER A 293 -7.85 -9.41 -21.26
N ILE A 294 -8.22 -9.21 -19.99
CA ILE A 294 -7.54 -9.86 -18.87
C ILE A 294 -7.77 -11.38 -18.95
N PRO A 295 -6.71 -12.22 -18.88
CA PRO A 295 -6.86 -13.67 -18.93
C PRO A 295 -7.53 -14.22 -17.68
N SER A 296 -8.18 -15.37 -17.82
CA SER A 296 -8.57 -16.21 -16.69
C SER A 296 -7.31 -16.77 -16.03
N ILE A 297 -7.22 -16.64 -14.70
CA ILE A 297 -6.11 -17.15 -13.90
C ILE A 297 -6.60 -17.95 -12.68
N ILE A 298 -7.86 -18.33 -12.64
CA ILE A 298 -8.46 -19.02 -11.49
C ILE A 298 -7.77 -20.36 -11.16
N GLU A 299 -7.18 -21.02 -12.16
CA GLU A 299 -6.40 -22.25 -12.04
C GLU A 299 -4.87 -22.02 -12.09
N LEU A 300 -4.40 -20.77 -12.04
CA LEU A 300 -2.98 -20.43 -12.12
C LEU A 300 -2.25 -20.70 -10.79
N ASP A 301 -1.04 -21.23 -10.86
CA ASP A 301 -0.12 -21.31 -9.72
C ASP A 301 0.98 -20.24 -9.82
N SER A 302 1.55 -20.07 -11.01
CA SER A 302 2.55 -19.02 -11.25
C SER A 302 2.57 -18.58 -12.71
N LEU A 303 2.75 -17.28 -12.94
CA LEU A 303 2.97 -16.67 -14.24
C LEU A 303 4.27 -15.88 -14.24
N LYS A 304 5.15 -16.14 -15.21
CA LYS A 304 6.31 -15.30 -15.50
C LYS A 304 6.29 -14.85 -16.95
N VAL A 305 6.32 -13.55 -17.19
CA VAL A 305 6.30 -12.96 -18.53
C VAL A 305 7.47 -11.99 -18.70
N THR A 306 8.31 -12.20 -19.71
CA THR A 306 9.46 -11.33 -20.00
C THR A 306 9.58 -11.03 -21.49
N GLY A 307 9.91 -9.79 -21.85
CA GLY A 307 10.10 -9.37 -23.24
C GLY A 307 8.80 -8.90 -23.93
N ASP A 308 8.84 -8.80 -25.25
CA ASP A 308 7.75 -8.24 -26.06
C ASP A 308 6.59 -9.24 -26.28
N VAL A 309 5.79 -9.44 -25.23
CA VAL A 309 4.65 -10.38 -25.22
C VAL A 309 3.32 -9.62 -25.27
N TRP A 310 2.39 -10.12 -26.07
CA TRP A 310 1.04 -9.60 -26.26
C TRP A 310 0.01 -10.72 -26.12
N PHE A 311 -1.13 -10.41 -25.52
CA PHE A 311 -2.19 -11.36 -25.19
C PHE A 311 -3.48 -10.98 -25.93
N GLY A 312 -4.01 -11.95 -26.67
CA GLY A 312 -5.32 -11.92 -27.28
C GLY A 312 -6.48 -11.91 -26.27
N SER A 313 -7.70 -12.05 -26.79
CA SER A 313 -8.93 -12.06 -25.99
C SER A 313 -9.30 -13.47 -25.53
N GLY A 314 -9.89 -13.62 -24.34
CA GLY A 314 -10.42 -14.91 -23.86
C GLY A 314 -9.37 -15.97 -23.52
N ILE A 315 -8.17 -15.56 -23.13
CA ILE A 315 -7.08 -16.47 -22.75
C ILE A 315 -7.30 -17.07 -21.36
N ALA A 316 -6.91 -18.32 -21.15
CA ALA A 316 -6.87 -18.97 -19.84
C ALA A 316 -5.47 -19.50 -19.51
N LEU A 317 -4.96 -19.16 -18.33
CA LEU A 317 -3.64 -19.56 -17.85
C LEU A 317 -3.79 -20.49 -16.64
N LYS A 318 -3.18 -21.68 -16.70
CA LYS A 318 -3.37 -22.76 -15.72
C LYS A 318 -2.04 -23.33 -15.23
N GLY A 319 -1.94 -23.63 -13.94
CA GLY A 319 -0.73 -24.18 -13.33
C GLY A 319 0.47 -23.23 -13.45
N LYS A 320 1.62 -23.74 -13.88
CA LYS A 320 2.85 -22.93 -14.03
C LYS A 320 3.09 -22.51 -15.47
N VAL A 321 3.03 -21.21 -15.75
CA VAL A 321 3.20 -20.66 -17.09
C VAL A 321 4.38 -19.69 -17.13
N THR A 322 5.29 -19.91 -18.09
CA THR A 322 6.41 -19.00 -18.38
C THR A 322 6.37 -18.59 -19.84
N ILE A 323 6.44 -17.30 -20.14
CA ILE A 323 6.44 -16.76 -21.50
C ILE A 323 7.59 -15.77 -21.63
N ALA A 324 8.60 -16.12 -22.41
CA ALA A 324 9.81 -15.34 -22.58
C ALA A 324 10.07 -15.05 -24.05
N ALA A 325 9.82 -13.81 -24.47
CA ALA A 325 10.20 -13.33 -25.79
C ALA A 325 11.69 -12.99 -25.82
N LYS A 326 12.46 -13.63 -26.71
CA LYS A 326 13.86 -13.30 -26.96
C LYS A 326 14.00 -11.86 -27.50
N PRO A 327 15.15 -11.19 -27.33
CA PRO A 327 15.38 -9.85 -27.89
C PRO A 327 15.06 -9.79 -29.39
N GLY A 328 14.25 -8.82 -29.80
CA GLY A 328 13.82 -8.63 -31.19
C GLY A 328 12.69 -9.55 -31.66
N VAL A 329 12.23 -10.48 -30.81
CA VAL A 329 11.08 -11.35 -31.09
C VAL A 329 9.85 -10.79 -30.41
N LYS A 330 8.74 -10.73 -31.15
CA LYS A 330 7.41 -10.44 -30.62
C LYS A 330 6.64 -11.75 -30.48
N LEU A 331 6.06 -12.00 -29.30
CA LEU A 331 5.16 -13.13 -29.07
C LEU A 331 3.72 -12.62 -28.96
N GLU A 332 2.83 -13.16 -29.77
CA GLU A 332 1.40 -12.86 -29.74
C GLU A 332 0.62 -14.12 -29.37
N ILE A 333 0.13 -14.17 -28.14
CA ILE A 333 -0.73 -15.27 -27.70
C ILE A 333 -2.11 -15.10 -28.34
N PRO A 334 -2.61 -16.08 -29.11
CA PRO A 334 -3.83 -15.93 -29.89
C PRO A 334 -5.08 -15.87 -29.01
N ASP A 335 -6.15 -15.35 -29.59
CA ASP A 335 -7.46 -15.29 -28.94
C ASP A 335 -7.95 -16.72 -28.58
N GLY A 336 -8.50 -16.89 -27.37
CA GLY A 336 -9.02 -18.17 -26.87
C GLY A 336 -7.96 -19.17 -26.41
N ALA A 337 -6.67 -18.82 -26.42
CA ALA A 337 -5.60 -19.74 -26.04
C ALA A 337 -5.74 -20.24 -24.58
N VAL A 338 -5.54 -21.54 -24.39
CA VAL A 338 -5.45 -22.17 -23.06
C VAL A 338 -4.02 -22.66 -22.86
N ILE A 339 -3.29 -22.03 -21.94
CA ILE A 339 -1.89 -22.35 -21.65
C ILE A 339 -1.82 -22.98 -20.26
N ALA A 340 -1.45 -24.26 -20.20
CA ALA A 340 -1.39 -25.04 -18.97
C ALA A 340 -0.01 -25.67 -18.78
N ASN A 341 0.67 -25.38 -17.67
CA ASN A 341 1.97 -25.99 -17.31
C ASN A 341 3.01 -25.95 -18.44
N LYS A 342 3.15 -24.80 -19.11
CA LYS A 342 3.92 -24.65 -20.35
C LYS A 342 4.91 -23.49 -20.26
N GLU A 343 6.04 -23.66 -20.93
CA GLU A 343 7.02 -22.61 -21.21
C GLU A 343 6.98 -22.26 -22.71
N ILE A 344 6.92 -20.96 -23.02
CA ILE A 344 6.88 -20.42 -24.38
C ILE A 344 8.08 -19.49 -24.56
N ASN A 345 9.03 -19.87 -25.42
CA ASN A 345 10.27 -19.17 -25.69
C ASN A 345 10.37 -18.61 -27.13
N GLY A 346 9.44 -19.01 -28.00
CA GLY A 346 9.36 -18.59 -29.38
C GLY A 346 7.95 -18.76 -29.98
N PRO A 347 7.68 -18.20 -31.17
CA PRO A 347 6.41 -18.38 -31.87
C PRO A 347 6.05 -19.85 -32.12
N GLU A 348 7.04 -20.73 -32.23
CA GLU A 348 6.88 -22.18 -32.39
C GLU A 348 6.26 -22.87 -31.16
N ASP A 349 6.33 -22.24 -29.99
CA ASP A 349 5.79 -22.75 -28.73
C ASP A 349 4.35 -22.27 -28.47
N ILE A 350 3.80 -21.40 -29.31
CA ILE A 350 2.44 -20.86 -29.20
C ILE A 350 1.49 -21.82 -29.88
#